data_AF-A0A3N9NEQ5-F1
#
_entry.id   AF-A0A3N9NEQ5-F1
#
_cell.length_a   1.000
_cell.length_b   1.000
_cell.length_c   1.000
_cell.angle_alpha   90.00
_cell.angle_beta   90.00
_cell.angle_gamma   90.00
#
_symmetry.space_group_name_H-M   'P 1'
#
loop_
_entity.id
_entity.type
_entity.pdbx_description
1 polymer ?
#
loop_
_entity_poly.entity_id
_entity_poly.type
_entity_poly.pdbx_seq_one_letter_code
_entity_poly.pdbx_strand_id
1 'polypeptide(L)'
;MESEEIELICSNCSYFFPASMEGSFEYGICLHDKVFERYIDELIKRYNYDSCRELIEEKKFLGDTEACQHFEEPEESELDDTMKFNNDAIESAVLVDQLENIDWKTIPVGNYAAKLNDADKNKQLESVSTLGSLAALGNKNALSELIEYFRALNPPITLEEVHFKQQVFWHIENLAKKSVIIPCLIYELYHIQSNNTTREWISKILQYLEHCPIGMIRKPLENLLNEKNFSYKMKTKIENTIIISEENTDWAL
;
A
#
# COMPACT_ATOMS: atom_id res chain seq x y z
N MET A 1 36.53 -19.21 -12.32
CA MET A 1 35.10 -19.23 -12.64
C MET A 1 35.01 -19.26 -14.15
N GLU A 2 34.30 -20.24 -14.70
CA GLU A 2 33.94 -20.24 -16.11
C GLU A 2 33.01 -19.04 -16.33
N SER A 3 33.30 -18.18 -17.29
CA SER A 3 32.42 -17.07 -17.68
C SER A 3 31.14 -17.69 -18.24
N GLU A 4 30.01 -17.50 -17.56
CA GLU A 4 28.71 -17.87 -18.13
C GLU A 4 28.53 -17.05 -19.42
N GLU A 5 28.42 -17.73 -20.56
CA GLU A 5 28.13 -17.09 -21.84
C GLU A 5 26.71 -16.50 -21.76
N ILE A 6 26.60 -15.17 -21.72
CA ILE A 6 25.30 -14.49 -21.71
C ILE A 6 24.55 -14.83 -22.99
N GLU A 7 23.33 -15.33 -22.84
CA GLU A 7 22.44 -15.57 -23.96
C GLU A 7 22.13 -14.25 -24.67
N LEU A 8 22.37 -14.21 -25.99
CA LEU A 8 22.14 -13.05 -26.85
C LEU A 8 20.64 -12.87 -27.16
N ILE A 9 19.87 -12.57 -26.11
CA ILE A 9 18.43 -12.26 -26.18
C ILE A 9 18.18 -10.82 -25.74
N CYS A 10 17.11 -10.21 -26.22
CA CYS A 10 16.82 -8.80 -25.97
C CYS A 10 16.62 -8.49 -24.48
N SER A 11 16.06 -9.40 -23.67
CA SER A 11 15.92 -9.18 -22.22
C SER A 11 17.25 -8.99 -21.50
N ASN A 12 18.35 -9.47 -22.08
CA ASN A 12 19.70 -9.32 -21.54
C ASN A 12 20.41 -8.07 -22.10
N CYS A 13 19.71 -7.17 -22.81
CA CYS A 13 20.28 -5.94 -23.37
C CYS A 13 20.11 -4.75 -22.41
N SER A 14 21.10 -3.86 -22.33
CA SER A 14 21.03 -2.63 -21.53
C SER A 14 19.86 -1.70 -21.90
N TYR A 15 19.36 -1.81 -23.14
CA TYR A 15 18.25 -1.01 -23.65
C TYR A 15 16.87 -1.63 -23.42
N PHE A 16 16.78 -2.84 -22.89
CA PHE A 16 15.49 -3.47 -22.62
C PHE A 16 14.84 -2.89 -21.37
N PHE A 17 13.56 -2.54 -21.48
CA PHE A 17 12.80 -2.01 -20.36
C PHE A 17 11.43 -2.70 -20.25
N PRO A 18 11.01 -3.16 -19.06
CA PRO A 18 9.73 -3.85 -18.89
C PRO A 18 8.54 -3.00 -19.33
N ALA A 19 7.59 -3.60 -20.06
CA ALA A 19 6.41 -2.91 -20.58
C ALA A 19 5.34 -2.62 -19.49
N SER A 20 5.44 -3.25 -18.32
CA SER A 20 4.57 -3.04 -17.17
C SER A 20 5.26 -3.47 -15.87
N MET A 21 4.86 -2.88 -14.74
CA MET A 21 5.26 -3.28 -13.39
C MET A 21 4.26 -4.25 -12.73
N GLU A 22 3.06 -4.40 -13.29
CA GLU A 22 1.95 -5.19 -12.71
C GLU A 22 1.68 -6.49 -13.48
N GLY A 23 2.53 -6.85 -14.44
CA GLY A 23 2.37 -8.02 -15.32
C GLY A 23 3.64 -8.87 -15.44
N SER A 24 3.63 -9.79 -16.40
CA SER A 24 4.81 -10.62 -16.74
C SER A 24 5.93 -9.77 -17.32
N PHE A 25 7.15 -9.91 -16.78
CA PHE A 25 8.38 -9.28 -17.30
C PHE A 25 8.84 -9.86 -18.66
N GLU A 26 8.05 -10.77 -19.23
CA GLU A 26 8.26 -11.37 -20.56
C GLU A 26 8.15 -10.35 -21.69
N TYR A 27 7.42 -9.25 -21.50
CA TYR A 27 7.27 -8.21 -22.52
C TYR A 27 8.00 -6.94 -22.11
N GLY A 28 8.75 -6.39 -23.06
CA GLY A 28 9.44 -5.12 -22.89
C GLY A 28 9.44 -4.26 -24.14
N ILE A 29 10.03 -3.08 -23.98
CA ILE A 29 10.29 -2.10 -25.03
C ILE A 29 11.80 -1.86 -25.12
N CYS A 30 12.24 -1.31 -26.25
CA CYS A 30 13.64 -0.96 -26.46
C CYS A 30 13.81 0.56 -26.31
N LEU A 31 14.57 0.99 -25.30
CA LEU A 31 14.86 2.40 -25.04
C LEU A 31 15.81 3.03 -26.08
N HIS A 32 16.43 2.21 -26.95
CA HIS A 32 17.16 2.69 -28.12
C HIS A 32 16.21 3.16 -29.26
N ASP A 33 14.92 2.77 -29.24
CA ASP A 33 13.97 3.29 -30.21
C ASP A 33 13.66 4.77 -29.90
N LYS A 34 14.01 5.65 -30.85
CA LYS A 34 13.89 7.11 -30.73
C LYS A 34 12.47 7.59 -30.40
N VAL A 35 11.45 6.78 -30.67
CA VAL A 35 10.06 7.11 -30.28
C VAL A 35 9.90 7.25 -28.75
N PHE A 36 10.75 6.56 -27.97
CA PHE A 36 10.72 6.62 -26.51
C PHE A 36 11.60 7.72 -25.90
N GLU A 37 12.44 8.40 -26.69
CA GLU A 37 13.41 9.41 -26.22
C GLU A 37 12.77 10.49 -25.34
N ARG A 38 11.54 10.90 -25.67
CA ARG A 38 10.79 11.94 -24.92
C ARG A 38 10.21 11.45 -23.59
N TYR A 39 10.18 10.15 -23.36
CA TYR A 39 9.55 9.50 -22.21
C TYR A 39 10.59 8.82 -21.29
N ILE A 40 11.87 8.76 -21.69
CA ILE A 40 12.95 8.10 -20.93
C ILE A 40 12.98 8.56 -19.47
N ASP A 41 12.91 9.87 -19.23
CA ASP A 41 12.94 10.40 -17.86
C ASP A 41 11.73 9.97 -17.02
N GLU A 42 10.55 9.86 -17.61
CA GLU A 42 9.34 9.44 -16.90
C GLU A 42 9.33 7.92 -16.65
N LEU A 43 9.81 7.14 -17.63
CA LEU A 43 9.92 5.69 -17.54
C LEU A 43 11.00 5.25 -16.54
N ILE A 44 12.23 5.78 -16.64
CA ILE A 44 13.36 5.36 -15.79
C ILE A 44 13.28 5.95 -14.39
N LYS A 45 13.00 7.26 -14.25
CA LYS A 45 13.07 7.92 -12.93
C LYS A 45 11.79 7.79 -12.12
N ARG A 46 10.64 7.68 -12.77
CA ARG A 46 9.32 7.71 -12.12
C ARG A 46 8.53 6.42 -12.30
N TYR A 47 9.01 5.47 -13.10
CA TYR A 47 8.29 4.25 -13.46
C TYR A 47 6.84 4.54 -13.91
N ASN A 48 6.66 5.65 -14.63
CA ASN A 48 5.35 6.10 -15.06
C ASN A 48 5.14 5.77 -16.55
N TYR A 49 4.20 4.86 -16.80
CA TYR A 49 3.86 4.36 -18.12
C TYR A 49 2.66 5.09 -18.75
N ASP A 50 1.94 5.92 -17.98
CA ASP A 50 0.67 6.52 -18.42
C ASP A 50 0.84 7.42 -19.65
N SER A 51 1.96 8.12 -19.76
CA SER A 51 2.22 9.12 -20.80
C SER A 51 2.53 8.51 -22.18
N CYS A 52 2.87 7.22 -22.23
CA CYS A 52 3.22 6.53 -23.47
C CYS A 52 2.61 5.12 -23.57
N ARG A 53 1.57 4.82 -22.79
CA ARG A 53 0.93 3.48 -22.72
C ARG A 53 0.52 2.93 -24.09
N GLU A 54 -0.10 3.76 -24.93
CA GLU A 54 -0.52 3.34 -26.29
C GLU A 54 0.68 2.97 -27.16
N LEU A 55 1.78 3.74 -27.05
CA LEU A 55 3.02 3.51 -27.78
C LEU A 55 3.73 2.24 -27.29
N ILE A 56 3.69 1.97 -25.98
CA ILE A 56 4.22 0.73 -25.39
C ILE A 56 3.45 -0.49 -25.89
N GLU A 57 2.12 -0.43 -25.90
CA GLU A 57 1.29 -1.52 -26.42
C GLU A 57 1.55 -1.81 -27.90
N GLU A 58 1.82 -0.78 -28.70
CA GLU A 58 2.16 -0.93 -30.12
C GLU A 58 3.55 -1.54 -30.34
N LYS A 59 4.51 -1.21 -29.48
CA LYS A 59 5.94 -1.49 -29.69
C LYS A 59 6.50 -2.62 -28.83
N LYS A 60 5.75 -3.12 -27.85
CA LYS A 60 6.23 -4.18 -26.96
C LYS A 60 6.53 -5.46 -27.74
N PHE A 61 7.56 -6.16 -27.29
CA PHE A 61 8.00 -7.43 -27.84
C PHE A 61 8.42 -8.37 -26.72
N LEU A 62 8.56 -9.65 -27.04
CA LEU A 62 8.98 -10.68 -26.09
C LEU A 62 10.49 -10.56 -25.80
N GLY A 63 10.87 -10.56 -24.54
CA GLY A 63 12.28 -10.46 -24.11
C GLY A 63 13.18 -11.55 -24.68
N ASP A 64 12.64 -12.77 -24.82
CA ASP A 64 13.35 -13.96 -25.32
C ASP A 64 13.63 -13.93 -26.83
N THR A 65 13.37 -12.81 -27.52
CA THR A 65 13.77 -12.64 -28.92
C THR A 65 15.28 -12.50 -29.06
N GLU A 66 15.83 -13.03 -30.15
CA GLU A 66 17.24 -12.88 -30.52
C GLU A 66 17.65 -11.40 -30.56
N ALA A 67 18.78 -11.11 -29.92
CA ALA A 67 19.31 -9.77 -29.78
C ALA A 67 19.64 -9.13 -31.14
N CYS A 68 19.35 -7.84 -31.28
CA CYS A 68 19.62 -7.10 -32.51
C CYS A 68 21.08 -6.60 -32.60
N GLN A 69 21.46 -6.00 -33.71
CA GLN A 69 22.80 -5.40 -33.92
C GLN A 69 23.14 -4.24 -32.96
N HIS A 70 22.15 -3.71 -32.25
CA HIS A 70 22.30 -2.66 -31.22
C HIS A 70 22.32 -3.25 -29.82
N PHE A 71 22.46 -4.57 -29.69
CA PHE A 71 22.69 -5.20 -28.41
C PHE A 71 23.92 -4.59 -27.77
N GLU A 72 23.69 -3.99 -26.61
CA GLU A 72 24.74 -3.54 -25.73
C GLU A 72 24.57 -4.41 -24.50
N GLU A 73 25.58 -5.25 -24.29
CA GLU A 73 25.71 -5.99 -23.06
C GLU A 73 25.58 -4.98 -21.93
N PRO A 74 24.72 -5.21 -20.93
CA PRO A 74 24.68 -4.39 -19.74
C PRO A 74 26.11 -4.27 -19.28
N GLU A 75 26.63 -3.04 -19.14
CA GLU A 75 27.88 -2.88 -18.44
C GLU A 75 27.66 -3.58 -17.10
N GLU A 76 28.30 -4.74 -16.91
CA GLU A 76 28.67 -5.15 -15.57
C GLU A 76 29.40 -3.92 -15.08
N SER A 77 28.75 -3.15 -14.21
CA SER A 77 29.51 -2.22 -13.41
C SER A 77 30.60 -3.10 -12.83
N GLU A 78 31.84 -2.92 -13.28
CA GLU A 78 33.00 -3.47 -12.61
C GLU A 78 32.82 -2.97 -11.19
N LEU A 79 32.26 -3.82 -10.33
CA LEU A 79 32.41 -3.70 -8.90
C LEU A 79 33.91 -3.86 -8.77
N ASP A 80 34.59 -2.71 -8.82
CA ASP A 80 36.03 -2.57 -8.79
C ASP A 80 36.57 -3.61 -7.81
N ASP A 81 37.16 -4.69 -8.33
CA ASP A 81 37.76 -5.76 -7.54
C ASP A 81 39.01 -5.25 -6.78
N THR A 82 39.31 -3.95 -6.89
CA THR A 82 40.22 -3.21 -6.02
C THR A 82 39.54 -2.28 -5.01
N MET A 83 38.21 -2.37 -4.84
CA MET A 83 37.61 -2.08 -3.55
C MET A 83 38.22 -3.05 -2.54
N LYS A 84 39.29 -2.59 -1.88
CA LYS A 84 39.62 -2.95 -0.51
C LYS A 84 38.32 -3.35 0.16
N PHE A 85 38.21 -4.61 0.59
CA PHE A 85 37.12 -5.12 1.43
C PHE A 85 36.69 -4.01 2.41
N ASN A 86 35.69 -3.22 2.02
CA ASN A 86 35.24 -2.10 2.81
C ASN A 86 34.30 -2.72 3.83
N ASN A 87 34.58 -2.47 5.11
CA ASN A 87 33.80 -2.97 6.22
C ASN A 87 32.28 -2.82 6.00
N ASP A 88 31.85 -1.81 5.24
CA ASP A 88 30.47 -1.48 4.93
C ASP A 88 29.64 -2.61 4.27
N ALA A 89 30.22 -3.46 3.42
CA ALA A 89 29.48 -4.56 2.78
C ALA A 89 29.28 -5.75 3.73
N ILE A 90 30.30 -6.06 4.53
CA ILE A 90 30.22 -7.03 5.62
C ILE A 90 29.28 -6.51 6.71
N GLU A 91 29.37 -5.22 7.05
CA GLU A 91 28.52 -4.56 8.03
C GLU A 91 27.06 -4.55 7.57
N SER A 92 26.79 -4.32 6.28
CA SER A 92 25.44 -4.41 5.70
C SER A 92 24.88 -5.83 5.71
N ALA A 93 25.67 -6.84 5.34
CA ALA A 93 25.26 -8.24 5.40
C ALA A 93 25.04 -8.70 6.84
N VAL A 94 25.91 -8.29 7.77
CA VAL A 94 25.76 -8.52 9.21
C VAL A 94 24.55 -7.77 9.75
N LEU A 95 24.24 -6.56 9.27
CA LEU A 95 23.06 -5.80 9.68
C LEU A 95 21.77 -6.52 9.25
N VAL A 96 21.71 -7.02 8.02
CA VAL A 96 20.56 -7.78 7.51
C VAL A 96 20.37 -9.06 8.32
N ASP A 97 21.45 -9.81 8.55
CA ASP A 97 21.42 -11.03 9.36
C ASP A 97 21.02 -10.73 10.82
N GLN A 98 21.47 -9.59 11.38
CA GLN A 98 21.03 -9.12 12.69
C GLN A 98 19.55 -8.72 12.71
N LEU A 99 19.04 -8.06 11.67
CA LEU A 99 17.63 -7.66 11.55
C LEU A 99 16.71 -8.88 11.42
N GLU A 100 17.14 -9.94 10.73
CA GLU A 100 16.38 -11.20 10.63
C GLU A 100 16.30 -11.93 11.98
N ASN A 101 17.32 -11.77 12.83
CA ASN A 101 17.37 -12.36 14.17
C ASN A 101 16.62 -11.56 15.25
N ILE A 102 16.11 -10.36 14.94
CA ILE A 102 15.30 -9.59 15.87
C ILE A 102 13.91 -10.23 15.98
N ASP A 103 13.49 -10.54 17.21
CA ASP A 103 12.11 -10.92 17.46
C ASP A 103 11.20 -9.66 17.47
N TRP A 104 10.78 -9.26 16.27
CA TRP A 104 9.91 -8.10 16.04
C TRP A 104 8.60 -8.15 16.85
N LYS A 105 8.16 -9.35 17.25
CA LYS A 105 6.92 -9.54 18.03
C LYS A 105 7.05 -9.08 19.48
N THR A 106 8.28 -8.98 20.00
CA THR A 106 8.56 -8.64 21.41
C THR A 106 9.21 -7.28 21.59
N ILE A 107 9.51 -6.55 20.50
CA ILE A 107 10.04 -5.20 20.58
C ILE A 107 9.15 -4.31 21.45
N PRO A 108 9.72 -3.60 22.45
CA PRO A 108 8.97 -2.69 23.30
C PRO A 108 8.36 -1.54 22.49
N VAL A 109 7.05 -1.33 22.65
CA VAL A 109 6.30 -0.33 21.87
C VAL A 109 6.09 1.00 22.61
N GLY A 110 6.38 1.06 23.91
CA GLY A 110 5.96 2.17 24.79
C GLY A 110 6.46 3.55 24.33
N ASN A 111 7.68 3.64 23.80
CA ASN A 111 8.22 4.91 23.29
C ASN A 111 7.48 5.40 22.05
N TYR A 112 7.04 4.49 21.18
CA TYR A 112 6.23 4.83 20.01
C TYR A 112 4.80 5.18 20.44
N ALA A 113 4.19 4.36 21.30
CA ALA A 113 2.85 4.62 21.84
C ALA A 113 2.74 6.01 22.50
N ALA A 114 3.76 6.42 23.28
CA ALA A 114 3.80 7.76 23.87
C ALA A 114 3.77 8.89 22.82
N LYS A 115 4.42 8.69 21.67
CA LYS A 115 4.47 9.68 20.57
C LYS A 115 3.17 9.80 19.78
N LEU A 116 2.21 8.88 19.92
CA LEU A 116 0.90 8.99 19.28
C LEU A 116 0.13 10.25 19.74
N ASN A 117 0.43 10.75 20.94
CA ASN A 117 -0.16 11.96 21.51
C ASN A 117 0.77 13.18 21.44
N ASP A 118 1.84 13.14 20.64
CA ASP A 118 2.75 14.28 20.46
C ASP A 118 2.00 15.46 19.81
N ALA A 119 2.37 16.71 20.10
CA ALA A 119 1.75 17.87 19.46
C ALA A 119 2.09 17.97 17.96
N ASP A 120 3.19 17.36 17.55
CA ASP A 120 3.65 17.34 16.16
C ASP A 120 3.03 16.19 15.36
N LYS A 121 2.17 16.53 14.40
CA LYS A 121 1.50 15.56 13.50
C LYS A 121 2.48 14.67 12.74
N ASN A 122 3.69 15.15 12.42
CA ASN A 122 4.69 14.33 11.71
C ASN A 122 5.23 13.23 12.61
N LYS A 123 5.48 13.54 13.90
CA LYS A 123 5.91 12.54 14.89
C LYS A 123 4.81 11.55 15.21
N GLN A 124 3.56 12.01 15.28
CA GLN A 124 2.42 11.12 15.39
C GLN A 124 2.39 10.13 14.22
N LEU A 125 2.55 10.64 12.99
CA LEU A 125 2.49 9.80 11.79
C LEU A 125 3.67 8.81 11.71
N GLU A 126 4.88 9.25 12.04
CA GLU A 126 6.05 8.37 12.16
C GLU A 126 5.79 7.23 13.16
N SER A 127 5.16 7.56 14.30
CA SER A 127 4.79 6.57 15.30
C SER A 127 3.71 5.61 14.79
N VAL A 128 2.67 6.13 14.13
CA VAL A 128 1.62 5.31 13.50
C VAL A 128 2.22 4.33 12.49
N SER A 129 3.12 4.80 11.63
CA SER A 129 3.80 3.97 10.63
C SER A 129 4.69 2.90 11.27
N THR A 130 5.45 3.27 12.31
CA THR A 130 6.32 2.33 13.04
C THR A 130 5.51 1.25 13.74
N LEU A 131 4.46 1.64 14.47
CA LEU A 131 3.57 0.69 15.14
C LEU A 131 2.82 -0.18 14.14
N GLY A 132 2.44 0.36 12.99
CA GLY A 132 1.77 -0.38 11.92
C GLY A 132 2.68 -1.45 11.34
N SER A 133 3.95 -1.11 11.11
CA SER A 133 4.98 -2.07 10.67
C SER A 133 5.19 -3.18 11.70
N LEU A 134 5.33 -2.82 12.98
CA LEU A 134 5.47 -3.81 14.06
C LEU A 134 4.23 -4.72 14.19
N ALA A 135 3.03 -4.15 14.05
CA ALA A 135 1.79 -4.90 14.06
C ALA A 135 1.73 -5.91 12.90
N ALA A 136 2.13 -5.50 11.69
CA ALA A 136 2.20 -6.38 10.51
C ALA A 136 3.21 -7.53 10.72
N LEU A 137 4.31 -7.28 11.44
CA LEU A 137 5.29 -8.28 11.86
C LEU A 137 4.82 -9.16 13.03
N GLY A 138 3.58 -8.98 13.50
CA GLY A 138 2.94 -9.81 14.51
C GLY A 138 3.09 -9.31 15.96
N ASN A 139 3.57 -8.08 16.17
CA ASN A 139 3.61 -7.46 17.49
C ASN A 139 2.19 -7.05 17.95
N LYS A 140 1.60 -7.88 18.83
CA LYS A 140 0.22 -7.68 19.30
C LYS A 140 0.05 -6.42 20.14
N ASN A 141 1.09 -5.98 20.86
CA ASN A 141 1.03 -4.76 21.65
C ASN A 141 0.98 -3.54 20.72
N ALA A 142 1.76 -3.53 19.64
CA ALA A 142 1.72 -2.46 18.64
C ALA A 142 0.32 -2.31 18.02
N LEU A 143 -0.30 -3.44 17.63
CA LEU A 143 -1.66 -3.44 17.11
C LEU A 143 -2.68 -2.92 18.15
N SER A 144 -2.54 -3.34 19.41
CA SER A 144 -3.42 -2.89 20.49
C SER A 144 -3.35 -1.37 20.69
N GLU A 145 -2.14 -0.81 20.74
CA GLU A 145 -1.92 0.64 20.88
C GLU A 145 -2.53 1.42 19.72
N LEU A 146 -2.38 0.93 18.48
CA LEU A 146 -3.01 1.56 17.31
C LEU A 146 -4.54 1.53 17.35
N ILE A 147 -5.14 0.41 17.78
CA ILE A 147 -6.59 0.28 17.90
C ILE A 147 -7.12 1.24 18.98
N GLU A 148 -6.49 1.27 20.15
CA GLU A 148 -6.93 2.17 21.22
C GLU A 148 -6.76 3.64 20.81
N TYR A 149 -5.66 3.98 20.14
CA TYR A 149 -5.46 5.31 19.59
C TYR A 149 -6.52 5.68 18.56
N PHE A 150 -6.81 4.79 17.60
CA PHE A 150 -7.84 5.01 16.58
C PHE A 150 -9.22 5.25 17.21
N ARG A 151 -9.57 4.52 18.27
CA ARG A 151 -10.82 4.72 19.04
C ARG A 151 -10.87 6.06 19.76
N ALA A 152 -9.73 6.54 20.24
CA ALA A 152 -9.64 7.80 20.97
C ALA A 152 -9.69 9.03 20.03
N LEU A 153 -9.45 8.85 18.72
CA LEU A 153 -9.56 9.94 17.75
C LEU A 153 -11.01 10.41 17.64
N ASN A 154 -11.22 11.72 17.78
CA ASN A 154 -12.52 12.34 17.54
C ASN A 154 -12.95 12.19 16.07
N PRO A 155 -14.26 12.28 15.77
CA PRO A 155 -14.73 12.42 14.40
C PRO A 155 -14.07 13.62 13.71
N PRO A 156 -13.54 13.46 12.49
CA PRO A 156 -12.78 14.51 11.84
C PRO A 156 -13.70 15.68 11.42
N ILE A 157 -13.21 16.90 11.60
CA ILE A 157 -13.89 18.15 11.26
C ILE A 157 -13.18 18.82 10.07
N THR A 158 -11.87 18.60 9.94
CA THR A 158 -11.02 19.13 8.86
C THR A 158 -10.59 18.04 7.89
N LEU A 159 -10.17 18.44 6.68
CA LEU A 159 -9.68 17.50 5.65
C LEU A 159 -8.38 16.81 6.10
N GLU A 160 -7.51 17.55 6.80
CA GLU A 160 -6.28 17.00 7.36
C GLU A 160 -6.55 15.89 8.38
N GLU A 161 -7.55 16.08 9.24
CA GLU A 161 -7.98 15.04 10.19
C GLU A 161 -8.59 13.83 9.49
N VAL A 162 -9.30 14.03 8.37
CA VAL A 162 -9.79 12.94 7.52
C VAL A 162 -8.63 12.11 7.00
N HIS A 163 -7.64 12.74 6.37
CA HIS A 163 -6.48 12.03 5.81
C HIS A 163 -5.66 11.34 6.91
N PHE A 164 -5.48 12.00 8.05
CA PHE A 164 -4.76 11.41 9.18
C PHE A 164 -5.49 10.17 9.70
N LYS A 165 -6.81 10.26 9.88
CA LYS A 165 -7.62 9.14 10.37
C LYS A 165 -7.65 7.98 9.39
N GLN A 166 -7.69 8.25 8.08
CA GLN A 166 -7.55 7.22 7.05
C GLN A 166 -6.19 6.51 7.11
N GLN A 167 -5.09 7.25 7.36
CA GLN A 167 -3.76 6.65 7.49
C GLN A 167 -3.67 5.73 8.71
N VAL A 168 -4.19 6.15 9.86
CA VAL A 168 -4.28 5.26 11.03
C VAL A 168 -5.14 4.03 10.73
N PHE A 169 -6.28 4.23 10.04
CA PHE A 169 -7.16 3.14 9.67
C PHE A 169 -6.50 2.11 8.73
N TRP A 170 -5.72 2.58 7.76
CA TRP A 170 -4.99 1.73 6.81
C TRP A 170 -4.09 0.72 7.52
N HIS A 171 -3.43 1.12 8.61
CA HIS A 171 -2.59 0.22 9.39
C HIS A 171 -3.35 -0.82 10.22
N ILE A 172 -4.66 -0.66 10.43
CA ILE A 172 -5.45 -1.59 11.26
C ILE A 172 -6.48 -2.39 10.46
N GLU A 173 -6.91 -1.92 9.28
CA GLU A 173 -8.09 -2.45 8.58
C GLU A 173 -7.99 -3.96 8.25
N ASN A 174 -6.77 -4.43 7.94
CA ASN A 174 -6.50 -5.83 7.60
C ASN A 174 -5.89 -6.66 8.75
N LEU A 175 -5.39 -6.00 9.80
CA LEU A 175 -4.72 -6.67 10.92
C LEU A 175 -5.65 -6.93 12.10
N ALA A 176 -6.57 -5.99 12.35
CA ALA A 176 -7.48 -6.06 13.47
C ALA A 176 -8.68 -6.98 13.17
N LYS A 177 -9.19 -7.63 14.22
CA LYS A 177 -10.41 -8.44 14.10
C LYS A 177 -11.59 -7.55 13.72
N LYS A 178 -12.41 -8.00 12.76
CA LYS A 178 -13.65 -7.31 12.37
C LYS A 178 -14.56 -7.00 13.56
N SER A 179 -14.61 -7.89 14.56
CA SER A 179 -15.37 -7.69 15.81
C SER A 179 -14.91 -6.52 16.68
N VAL A 180 -13.69 -6.03 16.46
CA VAL A 180 -13.12 -4.88 17.14
C VAL A 180 -13.33 -3.60 16.33
N ILE A 181 -13.10 -3.66 15.02
CA ILE A 181 -13.11 -2.47 14.15
C ILE A 181 -14.52 -2.05 13.76
N ILE A 182 -15.41 -2.98 13.42
CA ILE A 182 -16.77 -2.65 12.97
C ILE A 182 -17.50 -1.75 13.99
N PRO A 183 -17.54 -2.06 15.29
CA PRO A 183 -18.18 -1.18 16.28
C PRO A 183 -17.60 0.24 16.30
N CYS A 184 -16.29 0.39 16.13
CA CYS A 184 -15.64 1.70 16.07
C CYS A 184 -16.09 2.49 14.84
N LEU A 185 -16.12 1.86 13.67
CA LEU A 185 -16.55 2.53 12.44
C LEU A 185 -18.04 2.89 12.46
N ILE A 186 -18.88 2.03 13.03
CA ILE A 186 -20.31 2.31 13.24
C ILE A 186 -20.47 3.52 14.16
N TYR A 187 -19.78 3.54 15.31
CA TYR A 187 -19.78 4.69 16.22
C TYR A 187 -19.39 5.97 15.46
N GLU A 188 -18.42 5.89 14.57
CA GLU A 188 -17.98 7.02 13.76
C GLU A 188 -19.05 7.55 12.81
N LEU A 189 -19.75 6.66 12.10
CA LEU A 189 -20.87 7.04 11.22
C LEU A 189 -22.01 7.74 11.98
N TYR A 190 -22.25 7.31 13.23
CA TYR A 190 -23.23 7.94 14.11
C TYR A 190 -22.85 9.38 14.46
N HIS A 191 -21.58 9.65 14.76
CA HIS A 191 -21.16 10.93 15.32
C HIS A 191 -20.61 11.91 14.28
N ILE A 192 -20.18 11.44 13.11
CA ILE A 192 -19.62 12.31 12.08
C ILE A 192 -20.70 13.16 11.39
N GLN A 193 -20.40 14.43 11.13
CA GLN A 193 -21.26 15.27 10.31
C GLN A 193 -21.06 14.89 8.84
N SER A 194 -22.13 14.65 8.09
CA SER A 194 -22.05 14.38 6.65
C SER A 194 -21.95 15.68 5.86
N ASN A 195 -20.74 16.06 5.44
CA ASN A 195 -20.46 17.25 4.62
C ASN A 195 -19.38 16.96 3.57
N ASN A 196 -18.96 17.97 2.80
CA ASN A 196 -17.95 17.78 1.75
C ASN A 196 -16.59 17.32 2.30
N THR A 197 -16.21 17.76 3.49
CA THR A 197 -14.94 17.42 4.13
C THR A 197 -14.88 15.94 4.52
N THR A 198 -15.95 15.44 5.15
CA THR A 198 -15.99 14.10 5.75
C THR A 198 -16.51 13.02 4.80
N ARG A 199 -17.04 13.41 3.64
CA ARG A 199 -17.61 12.49 2.65
C ARG A 199 -16.65 11.38 2.24
N GLU A 200 -15.38 11.69 2.11
CA GLU A 200 -14.35 10.72 1.75
C GLU A 200 -14.18 9.66 2.85
N TRP A 201 -14.06 10.10 4.10
CA TRP A 201 -13.96 9.20 5.24
C TRP A 201 -15.20 8.30 5.38
N ILE A 202 -16.40 8.89 5.26
CA ILE A 202 -17.65 8.11 5.27
C ILE A 202 -17.66 7.06 4.16
N SER A 203 -17.19 7.42 2.95
CA SER A 203 -17.16 6.48 1.83
C SER A 203 -16.16 5.34 2.06
N LYS A 204 -14.97 5.63 2.62
CA LYS A 204 -13.99 4.60 2.99
C LYS A 204 -14.53 3.66 4.07
N ILE A 205 -15.26 4.18 5.06
CA ILE A 205 -15.92 3.35 6.07
C ILE A 205 -16.93 2.40 5.41
N LEU A 206 -17.85 2.94 4.59
CA LEU A 206 -18.90 2.13 3.97
C LEU A 206 -18.32 1.05 3.05
N GLN A 207 -17.29 1.38 2.27
CA GLN A 207 -16.57 0.43 1.42
C GLN A 207 -15.92 -0.71 2.23
N TYR A 208 -15.38 -0.41 3.41
CA TYR A 208 -14.87 -1.47 4.30
C TYR A 208 -16.00 -2.36 4.82
N LEU A 209 -17.14 -1.76 5.20
CA LEU A 209 -18.29 -2.49 5.72
C LEU A 209 -18.95 -3.40 4.66
N GLU A 210 -18.91 -3.04 3.37
CA GLU A 210 -19.39 -3.89 2.26
C GLU A 210 -18.75 -5.28 2.23
N HIS A 211 -17.52 -5.41 2.77
CA HIS A 211 -16.76 -6.67 2.83
C HIS A 211 -16.80 -7.31 4.23
N CYS A 212 -17.65 -6.82 5.12
CA CYS A 212 -17.82 -7.35 6.46
C CYS A 212 -18.99 -8.34 6.55
N PRO A 213 -18.97 -9.29 7.51
CA PRO A 213 -20.08 -10.22 7.69
C PRO A 213 -21.39 -9.46 7.96
N ILE A 214 -22.44 -9.77 7.18
CA ILE A 214 -23.72 -9.06 7.24
C ILE A 214 -24.33 -9.06 8.65
N GLY A 215 -24.18 -10.18 9.39
CA GLY A 215 -24.66 -10.32 10.77
C GLY A 215 -24.07 -9.32 11.77
N MET A 216 -22.93 -8.69 11.43
CA MET A 216 -22.30 -7.67 12.27
C MET A 216 -22.70 -6.25 11.89
N ILE A 217 -23.14 -6.00 10.65
CA ILE A 217 -23.35 -4.64 10.15
C ILE A 217 -24.81 -4.28 9.89
N ARG A 218 -25.68 -5.25 9.54
CA ARG A 218 -27.07 -4.98 9.12
C ARG A 218 -27.82 -4.14 10.14
N LYS A 219 -27.99 -4.68 11.34
CA LYS A 219 -28.77 -4.03 12.41
C LYS A 219 -28.19 -2.67 12.81
N PRO A 220 -26.86 -2.50 13.00
CA PRO A 220 -26.28 -1.18 13.25
C PRO A 220 -26.55 -0.15 12.15
N LEU A 221 -26.45 -0.53 10.87
CA LEU A 221 -26.69 0.39 9.76
C LEU A 221 -28.18 0.71 9.56
N GLU A 222 -29.08 -0.25 9.79
CA GLU A 222 -30.52 -0.01 9.81
C GLU A 222 -30.91 0.97 10.92
N ASN A 223 -30.36 0.79 12.14
CA ASN A 223 -30.58 1.73 13.24
C ASN A 223 -30.05 3.13 12.89
N LEU A 224 -28.87 3.20 12.27
CA LEU A 224 -28.27 4.46 11.82
C LEU A 224 -29.16 5.21 10.82
N LEU A 225 -29.79 4.51 9.88
CA LEU A 225 -30.74 5.07 8.91
C LEU A 225 -32.03 5.61 9.56
N ASN A 226 -32.49 4.95 10.62
CA ASN A 226 -33.71 5.30 11.34
C ASN A 226 -33.51 6.49 12.29
N GLU A 227 -32.36 6.55 12.96
CA GLU A 227 -32.10 7.52 14.03
C GLU A 227 -31.55 8.85 13.49
N LYS A 228 -30.91 8.85 12.31
CA LYS A 228 -30.21 10.03 11.81
C LYS A 228 -30.76 10.50 10.46
N ASN A 229 -30.95 11.82 10.35
CA ASN A 229 -31.43 12.46 9.13
C ASN A 229 -30.32 12.60 8.09
N PHE A 230 -30.15 11.57 7.28
CA PHE A 230 -29.26 11.59 6.12
C PHE A 230 -29.95 12.17 4.88
N SER A 231 -29.15 12.79 4.00
CA SER A 231 -29.60 13.09 2.64
C SER A 231 -29.99 11.80 1.92
N TYR A 232 -30.91 11.90 0.96
CA TYR A 232 -31.33 10.75 0.14
C TYR A 232 -30.14 9.97 -0.43
N LYS A 233 -29.16 10.68 -1.00
CA LYS A 233 -27.94 10.05 -1.56
C LYS A 233 -27.14 9.24 -0.53
N MET A 234 -27.05 9.72 0.71
CA MET A 234 -26.32 9.01 1.76
C MET A 234 -27.12 7.82 2.28
N LYS A 235 -28.46 7.94 2.38
CA LYS A 235 -29.33 6.80 2.72
C LYS A 235 -29.15 5.66 1.73
N THR A 236 -29.25 5.96 0.43
CA THR A 236 -29.05 4.98 -0.64
C THR A 236 -27.66 4.32 -0.57
N LYS A 237 -26.61 5.07 -0.23
CA LYS A 237 -25.27 4.48 -0.04
C LYS A 237 -25.25 3.47 1.11
N ILE A 238 -25.81 3.82 2.26
CA ILE A 238 -25.84 2.92 3.43
C ILE A 238 -26.70 1.68 3.13
N GLU A 239 -27.86 1.86 2.49
CA GLU A 239 -28.73 0.75 2.05
C GLU A 239 -27.98 -0.18 1.08
N ASN A 240 -27.28 0.38 0.09
CA ASN A 240 -26.46 -0.40 -0.84
C ASN A 240 -25.34 -1.16 -0.13
N THR A 241 -24.71 -0.58 0.89
CA THR A 241 -23.69 -1.28 1.69
C THR A 241 -24.26 -2.53 2.39
N ILE A 242 -25.51 -2.45 2.89
CA ILE A 242 -26.20 -3.61 3.49
C ILE A 242 -26.45 -4.68 2.42
N ILE A 243 -26.97 -4.29 1.25
CA ILE A 243 -27.28 -5.21 0.14
C ILE A 243 -26.00 -5.91 -0.35
N ILE A 244 -24.94 -5.16 -0.64
CA ILE A 244 -23.67 -5.70 -1.12
C ILE A 244 -23.06 -6.67 -0.09
N SER A 245 -23.13 -6.34 1.21
CA SER A 245 -22.63 -7.24 2.26
C SER A 245 -23.44 -8.54 2.38
N GLU A 246 -24.76 -8.49 2.11
CA GLU A 246 -25.62 -9.67 2.08
C GLU A 246 -25.30 -10.59 0.89
N GLU A 247 -25.19 -10.03 -0.31
CA GLU A 247 -24.72 -10.75 -1.49
C GLU A 247 -23.32 -11.33 -1.23
N ASN A 248 -22.48 -10.57 -0.51
CA ASN A 248 -21.17 -10.98 -0.09
C ASN A 248 -21.15 -11.98 1.10
N THR A 249 -22.27 -12.53 1.55
CA THR A 249 -22.28 -13.60 2.56
C THR A 249 -22.75 -14.94 1.96
N ASP A 250 -23.53 -14.89 0.87
CA ASP A 250 -24.15 -16.08 0.25
C ASP A 250 -23.19 -16.95 -0.60
N TRP A 251 -22.01 -16.45 -0.93
CA TRP A 251 -20.91 -17.14 -1.66
C TRP A 251 -19.88 -17.78 -0.71
N ALA A 252 -19.99 -17.55 0.60
CA ALA A 252 -19.08 -18.06 1.63
C ALA A 252 -19.66 -19.22 2.46
N LEU A 253 -20.84 -19.72 2.08
CA LEU A 253 -21.52 -20.91 2.63
C LEU A 253 -21.53 -22.04 1.60
#